data_AF-A0A359CG69-F1
#
_entry.id   AF-A0A359CG69-F1
#
_cell.length_a   1.000
_cell.length_b   1.000
_cell.length_c   1.000
_cell.angle_alpha   90.00
_cell.angle_beta   90.00
_cell.angle_gamma   90.00
#
_symmetry.space_group_name_H-M   'P 1'
#
loop_
_entity.id
_entity.type
_entity.pdbx_description
1 polymer ?
#
loop_
_entity_poly.entity_id
_entity_poly.type
_entity_poly.pdbx_seq_one_letter_code
_entity_poly.pdbx_strand_id
1 'polypeptide(L)'
;MNLEYLHILKNLTEAQVWKLSEEDVFNIIELFRTGIVSKVEQSRYSKILENVFEVRTISFRQELTETHLRKLGFVFFNATSNDSLLIGIHKRKK
;
A
#
# COMPACT_ATOMS: atom_id res chain seq x y z
N MET A 1 7.81 2.71 -14.97
CA MET A 1 6.65 2.00 -14.39
C MET A 1 7.03 0.53 -14.27
N ASN A 2 7.03 -0.04 -13.06
CA ASN A 2 7.79 -1.27 -12.75
C ASN A 2 6.92 -2.53 -12.92
N LEU A 3 7.10 -3.27 -14.02
CA LEU A 3 6.27 -4.44 -14.40
C LEU A 3 6.51 -5.68 -13.51
N GLU A 4 7.59 -5.69 -12.73
CA GLU A 4 7.96 -6.79 -11.83
C GLU A 4 6.84 -7.11 -10.81
N TYR A 5 6.13 -6.09 -10.35
CA TYR A 5 5.04 -6.24 -9.38
C TYR A 5 3.76 -6.86 -9.96
N LEU A 6 3.56 -6.85 -11.29
CA LEU A 6 2.44 -7.57 -11.91
C LEU A 6 2.58 -9.09 -11.76
N HIS A 7 3.82 -9.60 -11.71
CA HIS A 7 4.08 -11.02 -11.45
C HIS A 7 3.77 -11.40 -10.00
N ILE A 8 4.08 -10.51 -9.06
CA ILE A 8 3.77 -10.68 -7.63
C ILE A 8 2.26 -10.79 -7.42
N LEU A 9 1.48 -9.95 -8.10
CA LEU A 9 0.02 -9.98 -8.03
C LEU A 9 -0.55 -11.34 -8.44
N LYS A 10 -0.12 -11.94 -9.56
CA LYS A 10 -0.71 -13.21 -10.05
C LYS A 10 -0.69 -14.36 -9.03
N ASN A 11 0.26 -14.36 -8.09
CA ASN A 11 0.46 -15.42 -7.10
C ASN A 11 0.30 -14.94 -5.64
N LEU A 12 -0.36 -13.81 -5.41
CA LEU A 12 -0.52 -13.24 -4.07
C LEU A 12 -1.41 -14.13 -3.20
N THR A 13 -0.80 -14.86 -2.25
CA THR A 13 -1.49 -15.58 -1.16
C THR A 13 -1.23 -14.86 0.16
N GLU A 14 -2.06 -15.09 1.19
CA GLU A 14 -1.83 -14.47 2.52
C GLU A 14 -0.40 -14.73 3.04
N ALA A 15 0.11 -15.96 2.88
CA ALA A 15 1.47 -16.31 3.29
C ALA A 15 2.55 -15.53 2.53
N GLN A 16 2.32 -15.19 1.25
CA GLN A 16 3.23 -14.33 0.48
C GLN A 16 3.09 -12.87 0.87
N VAL A 17 1.87 -12.41 1.17
CA VAL A 17 1.64 -11.04 1.66
C VAL A 17 2.36 -10.77 2.97
N TRP A 18 2.43 -11.75 3.88
CA TRP A 18 3.23 -11.66 5.10
C TRP A 18 4.74 -11.49 4.85
N LYS A 19 5.24 -11.77 3.65
CA LYS A 19 6.66 -11.54 3.29
C LYS A 19 6.91 -10.19 2.64
N LEU A 20 5.87 -9.48 2.20
CA LEU A 20 6.00 -8.17 1.58
C LEU A 20 6.47 -7.13 2.60
N SER A 21 7.24 -6.17 2.10
CA SER A 21 7.55 -4.93 2.82
C SER A 21 6.46 -3.88 2.60
N GLU A 22 6.46 -2.83 3.41
CA GLU A 22 5.59 -1.67 3.23
C GLU A 22 5.81 -0.99 1.87
N GLU A 23 7.04 -0.98 1.36
CA GLU A 23 7.36 -0.44 0.04
C GLU A 23 6.76 -1.28 -1.10
N ASP A 24 6.78 -2.61 -0.98
CA ASP A 24 6.14 -3.49 -1.96
C ASP A 24 4.64 -3.24 -2.04
N VAL A 25 4.01 -3.06 -0.88
CA VAL A 25 2.58 -2.75 -0.79
C VAL A 25 2.30 -1.37 -1.39
N PHE A 26 3.15 -0.37 -1.15
CA PHE A 26 3.06 0.94 -1.79
C PHE A 26 3.09 0.83 -3.32
N ASN A 27 4.06 0.09 -3.86
CA ASN A 27 4.20 -0.11 -5.31
C ASN A 27 2.97 -0.81 -5.91
N ILE A 28 2.40 -1.79 -5.20
CA ILE A 28 1.14 -2.45 -5.59
C ILE A 28 -0.03 -1.45 -5.62
N ILE A 29 -0.17 -0.61 -4.60
CA ILE A 29 -1.22 0.42 -4.54
C ILE A 29 -1.09 1.40 -5.69
N GLU A 30 0.13 1.86 -6.01
CA GLU A 30 0.36 2.77 -7.14
C GLU A 30 0.02 2.08 -8.48
N LEU A 31 0.32 0.79 -8.65
CA LEU A 31 -0.13 0.04 -9.83
C LEU A 31 -1.66 0.03 -9.96
N PHE A 32 -2.41 -0.13 -8.87
CA PHE A 32 -3.88 -0.06 -8.93
C PHE A 32 -4.37 1.31 -9.40
N ARG A 33 -3.69 2.38 -9.00
CA ARG A 33 -4.03 3.75 -9.40
C ARG A 33 -3.73 4.05 -10.87
N THR A 34 -2.75 3.37 -11.48
CA THR A 34 -2.47 3.49 -12.92
C THR A 34 -3.57 2.88 -13.80
N GLY A 35 -4.46 2.06 -13.23
CA GLY A 35 -5.53 1.37 -13.97
C GLY A 35 -5.08 0.17 -14.80
N ILE A 36 -3.80 -0.23 -14.71
CA ILE A 36 -3.25 -1.40 -15.40
C ILE A 36 -3.87 -2.72 -14.89
N VAL A 37 -4.20 -2.78 -13.60
CA VAL A 37 -4.82 -3.94 -12.96
C VAL A 37 -6.34 -3.81 -13.03
N SER A 38 -7.06 -4.87 -13.41
CA SER A 38 -8.52 -4.83 -13.53
C SER A 38 -9.20 -4.60 -12.17
N LYS A 39 -10.39 -3.97 -12.17
CA LYS A 39 -11.14 -3.71 -10.91
C LYS A 39 -11.44 -4.97 -10.08
N VAL A 40 -11.67 -6.10 -10.75
CA VAL A 40 -11.93 -7.39 -10.10
C VAL A 40 -10.67 -7.87 -9.36
N GLU A 41 -9.52 -7.82 -10.03
CA GLU A 41 -8.24 -8.16 -9.44
C GLU A 41 -7.87 -7.22 -8.29
N GLN A 42 -8.04 -5.90 -8.48
CA GLN A 42 -7.82 -4.91 -7.42
C GLN A 42 -8.63 -5.25 -6.16
N SER A 43 -9.94 -5.51 -6.29
CA SER A 43 -10.80 -5.84 -5.14
C SER A 43 -10.34 -7.11 -4.42
N ARG A 44 -9.89 -8.13 -5.17
CA ARG A 44 -9.33 -9.35 -4.58
C ARG A 44 -8.06 -9.06 -3.80
N TYR A 45 -7.13 -8.28 -4.35
CA TYR A 45 -5.87 -7.97 -3.68
C TYR A 45 -6.06 -7.07 -2.48
N SER A 46 -6.93 -6.06 -2.55
CA SER A 46 -7.25 -5.19 -1.41
C SER A 46 -7.67 -6.01 -0.19
N LYS A 47 -8.56 -6.99 -0.36
CA LYS A 47 -8.99 -7.87 0.75
C LYS A 47 -7.84 -8.64 1.38
N ILE A 48 -6.93 -9.19 0.57
CA ILE A 48 -5.78 -9.97 1.07
C ILE A 48 -4.78 -9.03 1.77
N LEU A 49 -4.53 -7.85 1.22
CA LEU A 49 -3.63 -6.86 1.80
C LEU A 49 -4.17 -6.31 3.12
N GLU A 50 -5.48 -6.02 3.22
CA GLU A 50 -6.12 -5.47 4.43
C GLU A 50 -6.00 -6.38 5.66
N ASN A 51 -5.90 -7.70 5.44
CA ASN A 51 -5.67 -8.68 6.51
C ASN A 51 -4.29 -8.56 7.15
N VAL A 52 -3.29 -8.07 6.41
CA VAL A 52 -1.88 -8.05 6.83
C VAL A 52 -1.37 -6.63 7.04
N PHE A 53 -1.87 -5.68 6.27
CA PHE A 53 -1.44 -4.29 6.27
C PHE A 53 -2.61 -3.37 6.59
N GLU A 54 -2.32 -2.31 7.30
CA GLU A 54 -3.18 -1.16 7.43
C GLU A 54 -2.65 -0.05 6.52
N VAL A 55 -3.52 0.45 5.64
CA VAL A 55 -3.21 1.51 4.69
C VAL A 55 -4.04 2.74 5.06
N ARG A 56 -3.37 3.88 5.20
CA ARG A 56 -3.97 5.18 5.48
C ARG A 56 -3.53 6.17 4.42
N THR A 57 -4.41 7.11 4.09
CA THR A 57 -4.10 8.19 3.17
C THR A 57 -4.33 9.50 3.89
N ILE A 58 -3.33 10.37 3.90
CA ILE A 58 -3.40 11.69 4.54
C ILE A 58 -2.90 12.77 3.59
N SER A 59 -3.42 13.99 3.74
CA SER A 59 -2.86 15.15 3.06
C SER A 59 -1.64 15.66 3.82
N PHE A 60 -0.60 16.12 3.11
CA PHE A 60 0.61 16.72 3.71
C PHE A 60 0.33 17.84 4.72
N ARG A 61 -0.82 18.51 4.61
CA ARG A 61 -1.23 19.57 5.56
C ARG A 61 -1.59 19.05 6.95
N GLN A 62 -1.60 17.72 7.17
CA GLN A 62 -1.96 17.07 8.43
C GLN A 62 -0.74 16.53 9.19
N GLU A 63 0.28 17.39 9.42
CA GLU A 63 1.54 17.00 10.07
C GLU A 63 1.36 16.32 11.45
N LEU A 64 0.42 16.81 12.27
CA LEU A 64 0.12 16.20 13.57
C LEU A 64 -0.39 14.77 13.40
N THR A 65 -1.26 14.53 12.41
CA THR A 65 -1.80 13.19 12.12
C THR A 65 -0.69 12.26 11.62
N GLU A 66 0.16 12.75 10.72
CA GLU A 66 1.34 12.01 10.25
C GLU A 66 2.26 11.61 11.41
N THR A 67 2.60 12.56 12.27
CA THR A 67 3.50 12.34 13.41
C THR A 67 2.96 11.26 14.36
N HIS A 68 1.66 11.29 14.66
CA HIS A 68 1.03 10.26 15.49
C HIS A 68 1.06 8.88 14.81
N LEU A 69 0.75 8.80 13.52
CA LEU A 69 0.76 7.54 12.77
C LEU A 69 2.19 6.97 12.64
N ARG A 70 3.22 7.80 12.46
CA ARG A 70 4.62 7.36 12.49
C ARG A 70 4.98 6.71 13.83
N LYS A 71 4.52 7.28 14.95
CA LYS A 71 4.69 6.69 16.29
C LYS A 71 3.97 5.34 16.45
N LEU A 72 2.86 5.13 15.73
CA LEU A 72 2.15 3.85 15.65
C LEU A 72 2.83 2.84 14.71
N GLY A 73 3.92 3.21 14.06
CA GLY A 73 4.71 2.33 13.20
C GLY A 73 4.33 2.38 11.72
N PHE A 74 3.60 3.41 11.28
CA PHE A 74 3.34 3.61 9.85
C PHE A 74 4.59 4.15 9.13
N VAL A 75 4.87 3.57 7.97
CA VAL A 75 5.85 4.05 6.99
C VAL A 75 5.07 4.84 5.93
N PHE A 76 5.55 6.04 5.59
CA PHE A 76 4.86 6.94 4.67
C PHE A 76 5.60 7.08 3.35
N PHE A 77 4.84 7.06 2.26
CA PHE A 77 5.30 7.20 0.89
C PHE A 77 4.51 8.30 0.18
N ASN A 78 5.18 9.05 -0.71
CA ASN A 78 4.52 10.06 -1.53
C ASN A 78 3.79 9.39 -2.69
N ALA A 79 2.50 9.68 -2.85
CA ALA A 79 1.76 9.22 -4.02
C ALA A 79 2.36 9.78 -5.31
N THR A 80 2.71 8.93 -6.28
CA THR A 80 3.40 9.35 -7.51
C THR A 80 2.51 10.21 -8.41
N SER A 81 1.18 10.13 -8.23
CA SER A 81 0.20 10.92 -8.97
C SER A 81 -0.27 12.19 -8.24
N ASN A 82 0.17 12.44 -7.00
CA ASN A 82 -0.24 13.60 -6.22
C ASN A 82 0.75 13.93 -5.10
N ASP A 83 1.59 14.95 -5.32
CA ASP A 83 2.63 15.39 -4.37
C ASP A 83 2.08 15.94 -3.04
N SER A 84 0.77 16.18 -2.93
CA SER A 84 0.11 16.62 -1.70
C SER A 84 -0.54 15.49 -0.91
N LEU A 85 -0.30 14.23 -1.30
CA LEU A 85 -0.88 13.04 -0.69
C LEU A 85 0.21 12.06 -0.22
N LEU A 86 0.13 11.67 1.05
CA LEU A 86 0.93 10.60 1.63
C LEU A 86 0.10 9.33 1.80
N ILE A 87 0.72 8.20 1.50
CA ILE A 87 0.20 6.86 1.78
C ILE A 87 1.00 6.29 2.95
N GLY A 88 0.36 6.18 4.11
CA GLY A 88 0.89 5.50 5.28
C GLY A 88 0.56 4.02 5.22
N ILE A 89 1.56 3.15 5.41
CA ILE A 89 1.41 1.70 5.40
C ILE A 89 2.03 1.15 6.68
N HIS A 90 1.29 0.31 7.38
CA HIS A 90 1.75 -0.38 8.58
C HIS A 90 1.47 -1.87 8.48
N LYS A 91 2.49 -2.70 8.69
CA LYS A 91 2.30 -4.14 8.79
C LYS A 91 1.74 -4.51 10.16
N ARG A 92 0.57 -5.14 10.17
CA ARG A 92 -0.08 -5.62 11.40
C ARG A 92 0.83 -6.66 12.06
N LYS A 93 0.82 -6.68 13.40
CA LYS A 93 1.43 -7.79 14.14
C LYS A 93 0.57 -9.03 13.94
N LYS A 94 1.22 -10.16 13.64
CA LYS A 94 0.58 -11.47 13.49
C LYS A 94 -0.01 -11.96 14.81
#